data_AF-A0A1M7MQR6-F1
#
_entry.id   AF-A0A1M7MQR6-F1
#
_cell.length_a   1.000
_cell.length_b   1.000
_cell.length_c   1.000
_cell.angle_alpha   90.00
_cell.angle_beta   90.00
_cell.angle_gamma   90.00
#
_symmetry.space_group_name_H-M   'P 1'
#
loop_
_entity.id
_entity.type
_entity.pdbx_description
1 polymer ?
#
loop_
_entity_poly.entity_id
_entity_poly.type
_entity_poly.pdbx_seq_one_letter_code
_entity_poly.pdbx_strand_id
1 'polypeptide(L)'
;MEEFYAAIEEKIKESGYPKKVDGCSIYTEISDFIEDKDNGSYLYLSKNHEDDVFEYKIDVMTDNFNLATLSITSRGQSYFIDFDA
;
A
#
# COMPACT_ATOMS: atom_id res chain seq x y z
N MET A 1 -15.79 0.74 0.78
CA MET A 1 -15.08 2.01 1.11
C MET A 1 -14.26 1.83 2.39
N GLU A 2 -14.86 1.49 3.54
CA GLU A 2 -14.09 1.21 4.78
C GLU A 2 -13.31 -0.12 4.76
N GLU A 3 -13.75 -1.11 3.98
CA GLU A 3 -13.09 -2.43 3.92
C GLU A 3 -11.67 -2.38 3.36
N PHE A 4 -11.37 -1.48 2.42
CA PHE A 4 -10.02 -1.36 1.85
C PHE A 4 -9.03 -0.75 2.85
N TYR A 5 -9.46 0.28 3.59
CA TYR A 5 -8.64 0.91 4.63
C TYR A 5 -8.34 -0.07 5.75
N ALA A 6 -9.39 -0.74 6.25
CA ALA A 6 -9.28 -1.73 7.30
C ALA A 6 -8.42 -2.92 6.86
N ALA A 7 -8.54 -3.39 5.62
CA ALA A 7 -7.71 -4.47 5.07
C ALA A 7 -6.24 -4.07 5.01
N ILE A 8 -5.91 -2.85 4.57
CA ILE A 8 -4.53 -2.34 4.55
C ILE A 8 -3.97 -2.29 5.98
N GLU A 9 -4.71 -1.69 6.92
CA GLU A 9 -4.29 -1.61 8.32
C GLU A 9 -4.11 -2.97 8.98
N GLU A 10 -5.05 -3.89 8.76
CA GLU A 10 -5.03 -5.24 9.33
C GLU A 10 -3.88 -6.07 8.75
N LYS A 11 -3.72 -6.10 7.43
CA LYS A 11 -2.63 -6.83 6.78
C LYS A 11 -1.25 -6.32 7.17
N ILE A 12 -1.09 -5.00 7.31
CA ILE A 12 0.17 -4.40 7.80
C ILE A 12 0.41 -4.79 9.25
N LYS A 13 -0.63 -4.79 10.09
CA LYS A 13 -0.53 -5.25 11.48
C LYS A 13 -0.20 -6.74 11.57
N GLU A 14 -0.80 -7.57 10.73
CA GLU A 14 -0.54 -9.01 10.63
C GLU A 14 0.88 -9.31 10.16
N SER A 15 1.46 -8.46 9.30
CA SER A 15 2.85 -8.59 8.86
C SER A 15 3.85 -8.50 10.02
N GLY A 16 3.44 -7.95 11.17
CA GLY A 16 4.29 -7.70 12.33
C GLY A 16 4.95 -6.33 12.32
N TYR A 17 4.46 -5.42 11.45
CA TYR A 17 4.90 -4.03 11.45
C TYR A 17 4.45 -3.34 12.75
N PRO A 18 5.37 -2.81 13.58
CA PRO A 18 5.04 -2.33 14.92
C PRO A 18 4.36 -0.95 14.94
N LYS A 19 4.32 -0.23 13.81
CA LYS A 19 3.79 1.13 13.73
C LYS A 19 2.38 1.12 13.16
N LYS A 20 1.60 2.12 13.60
CA LYS A 20 0.29 2.38 13.00
C LYS A 20 0.47 3.03 11.65
N VAL A 21 -0.41 2.64 10.73
CA VAL A 21 -0.51 3.16 9.37
C VAL A 21 -1.94 3.62 9.19
N ASP A 22 -2.13 4.72 8.48
CA ASP A 22 -3.46 5.24 8.18
C ASP A 22 -3.87 4.72 6.79
N GLY A 23 -4.60 3.60 6.75
CA GLY A 23 -5.03 2.96 5.50
C GLY A 23 -5.86 3.88 4.62
N CYS A 24 -6.63 4.79 5.23
CA CYS A 24 -7.41 5.83 4.54
C CYS A 24 -6.53 6.83 3.78
N SER A 25 -5.49 7.36 4.42
CA SER A 25 -4.54 8.28 3.79
C SER A 25 -3.81 7.59 2.64
N ILE A 26 -3.28 6.39 2.88
CA ILE A 26 -2.56 5.59 1.87
C ILE A 26 -3.43 5.34 0.65
N TYR A 27 -4.66 4.87 0.85
CA TYR A 27 -5.58 4.61 -0.26
C TYR A 27 -5.91 5.90 -1.01
N THR A 28 -6.15 7.00 -0.30
CA THR A 28 -6.45 8.29 -0.94
C THR A 28 -5.28 8.77 -1.78
N GLU A 29 -4.05 8.68 -1.27
CA GLU A 29 -2.83 9.00 -2.03
C GLU A 29 -2.65 8.11 -3.26
N ILE A 30 -2.86 6.80 -3.10
CA ILE A 30 -2.79 5.84 -4.22
C ILE A 30 -3.86 6.16 -5.26
N SER A 31 -5.09 6.41 -4.82
CA SER A 31 -6.23 6.71 -5.69
C SER A 31 -6.00 7.99 -6.48
N ASP A 32 -5.50 9.04 -5.84
CA ASP A 32 -5.14 10.32 -6.50
C ASP A 32 -3.96 10.11 -7.47
N PHE A 33 -2.98 9.29 -7.09
CA PHE A 33 -1.83 8.98 -7.93
C PHE A 33 -2.20 8.21 -9.21
N ILE A 34 -3.18 7.30 -9.13
CA ILE A 34 -3.62 6.47 -10.25
C ILE A 34 -4.76 7.07 -11.07
N GLU A 35 -5.42 8.12 -10.59
CA GLU A 35 -6.54 8.78 -11.30
C GLU A 35 -6.11 9.32 -12.68
N ASP A 36 -4.86 9.77 -12.82
CA ASP A 36 -4.28 10.30 -14.07
C ASP A 36 -3.39 9.27 -14.81
N LYS A 37 -3.52 7.97 -14.47
CA LYS A 37 -2.65 6.91 -15.01
C LYS A 37 -3.38 5.97 -15.97
N ASP A 38 -2.70 5.61 -17.05
CA ASP A 38 -3.15 4.54 -17.95
C ASP A 38 -3.15 3.18 -17.26
N ASN A 39 -3.92 2.24 -17.80
CA ASN A 39 -3.98 0.86 -17.33
C ASN A 39 -2.59 0.20 -17.36
N GLY A 40 -2.19 -0.40 -16.23
CA GLY A 40 -0.88 -1.02 -16.05
C GLY A 40 -0.50 -1.22 -14.59
N SER A 41 0.66 -1.85 -14.36
CA SER A 41 1.20 -2.07 -13.03
C SER A 41 2.10 -0.90 -12.61
N TYR A 42 1.77 -0.26 -11.49
CA TYR A 42 2.49 0.84 -10.89
C TYR A 42 3.09 0.43 -9.54
N LEU A 43 4.23 1.05 -9.23
CA LEU A 43 4.89 0.94 -7.94
C LEU A 43 4.85 2.31 -7.28
N TYR A 44 4.11 2.43 -6.18
CA TYR A 44 4.10 3.62 -5.34
C TYR A 44 5.04 3.40 -4.16
N LEU A 45 6.05 4.25 -4.03
CA LEU A 45 7.04 4.14 -2.96
C LEU A 45 6.89 5.35 -2.04
N SER A 46 6.39 5.11 -0.84
CA SER A 46 6.23 6.12 0.21
C SER A 46 7.29 5.92 1.28
N LYS A 47 7.99 6.98 1.65
CA LYS A 47 8.96 6.97 2.73
C LYS A 47 8.41 7.79 3.89
N ASN A 48 8.28 7.19 5.06
CA ASN A 48 7.79 7.92 6.23
C ASN A 48 8.92 8.74 6.91
N HIS A 49 8.54 9.53 7.91
CA HIS A 49 9.48 10.35 8.69
C HIS A 49 10.54 9.56 9.46
N GLU A 50 10.38 8.24 9.62
CA GLU A 50 11.27 7.40 10.43
C GLU A 50 12.22 6.52 9.59
N ASP A 51 12.36 6.86 8.30
CA ASP A 51 13.18 6.14 7.32
C ASP A 51 12.63 4.78 6.90
N ASP A 52 11.35 4.50 7.20
CA ASP A 52 10.69 3.30 6.71
C ASP A 52 10.19 3.52 5.28
N VAL A 53 10.48 2.56 4.43
CA VAL A 53 10.10 2.55 3.02
C VAL A 53 8.92 1.62 2.83
N PHE A 54 7.83 2.15 2.30
CA PHE A 54 6.64 1.41 1.93
C PHE A 54 6.56 1.36 0.40
N GLU A 55 6.58 0.17 -0.16
CA GLU A 55 6.48 -0.07 -1.59
C GLU A 55 5.15 -0.78 -1.86
N TYR A 56 4.21 -0.07 -2.46
CA TYR A 56 2.89 -0.55 -2.83
C TYR A 56 2.89 -0.89 -4.32
N LYS A 57 2.51 -2.10 -4.67
CA LYS A 57 2.33 -2.52 -6.06
C LYS A 57 0.84 -2.46 -6.38
N ILE A 58 0.47 -1.58 -7.30
CA ILE A 58 -0.91 -1.30 -7.67
C ILE A 58 -1.11 -1.62 -9.14
N ASP A 59 -2.10 -2.43 -9.46
CA ASP A 59 -2.52 -2.70 -10.83
C ASP A 59 -3.71 -1.82 -11.17
N VAL A 60 -3.49 -0.85 -12.03
CA VAL A 60 -4.49 0.09 -12.52
C VAL A 60 -5.20 -0.53 -13.72
N MET A 61 -6.52 -0.53 -13.66
CA MET A 61 -7.42 -1.03 -14.69
C MET A 61 -8.31 0.13 -15.17
N THR A 62 -9.08 -0.09 -16.23
CA THR A 62 -9.86 0.96 -16.93
C THR A 62 -10.76 1.81 -16.02
N ASP A 63 -11.32 1.23 -14.95
CA ASP A 63 -12.24 1.92 -14.03
C ASP A 63 -11.91 1.67 -12.54
N ASN A 64 -10.83 0.93 -12.25
CA ASN A 64 -10.54 0.52 -10.88
C ASN A 64 -9.04 0.23 -10.71
N PHE A 65 -8.59 0.15 -9.46
CA PHE A 65 -7.25 -0.32 -9.15
C PHE A 65 -7.30 -1.53 -8.23
N ASN A 66 -6.24 -2.35 -8.27
CA ASN A 66 -6.03 -3.43 -7.33
C ASN A 66 -4.70 -3.21 -6.61
N LEU A 67 -4.69 -3.25 -5.29
CA LEU A 67 -3.45 -3.29 -4.53
C LEU A 67 -2.99 -4.75 -4.53
N ALA A 68 -1.92 -5.07 -5.26
CA ALA A 68 -1.43 -6.44 -5.39
C ALA A 68 -0.61 -6.86 -4.16
N THR A 69 0.44 -6.08 -3.85
CA THR A 69 1.38 -6.40 -2.76
C THR A 69 1.90 -5.13 -2.10
N LEU A 70 2.32 -5.24 -0.83
CA LEU A 70 2.99 -4.18 -0.10
C LEU A 70 4.25 -4.72 0.55
N SER A 71 5.37 -4.06 0.28
CA SER A 71 6.64 -4.33 0.94
C SER A 71 7.01 -3.16 1.84
N ILE A 72 7.18 -3.40 3.14
CA ILE A 72 7.60 -2.39 4.11
C ILE A 72 9.02 -2.72 4.54
N THR A 73 9.94 -1.80 4.37
CA THR A 73 11.32 -1.93 4.86
C THR A 73 11.54 -0.93 5.99
N SER A 74 11.72 -1.45 7.21
CA SER A 74 11.94 -0.68 8.43
C SER A 74 13.23 -1.11 9.11
N ARG A 75 14.19 -0.20 9.26
CA ARG A 75 15.48 -0.45 9.97
C ARG A 75 16.20 -1.75 9.60
N GLY A 76 16.11 -2.17 8.34
CA GLY A 76 16.72 -3.40 7.83
C GLY A 76 15.88 -4.67 7.98
N GLN A 77 14.67 -4.57 8.54
CA GLN A 77 13.64 -5.61 8.48
C GLN A 77 12.70 -5.33 7.31
N SER A 78 12.40 -6.36 6.53
CA SER A 78 11.47 -6.28 5.42
C SER A 78 10.22 -7.11 5.73
N TYR A 79 9.06 -6.49 5.59
CA TYR A 79 7.74 -7.07 5.79
C TYR A 79 7.07 -7.12 4.42
N PHE A 80 6.69 -8.32 3.98
CA PHE A 80 6.00 -8.51 2.73
C PHE A 80 4.55 -8.89 3.00
N ILE A 81 3.63 -8.20 2.34
CA ILE A 81 2.20 -8.36 2.47
C ILE A 81 1.63 -8.62 1.09
N ASP A 82 0.87 -9.71 0.99
CA ASP A 82 0.14 -10.07 -0.20
C ASP A 82 -1.36 -9.80 0.00
N PHE A 83 -1.92 -8.98 -0.88
CA PHE A 83 -3.33 -8.60 -0.87
C PHE A 83 -4.17 -9.40 -1.88
N ASP A 84 -3.52 -10.16 -2.79
CA ASP A 84 -4.18 -11.02 -3.79
C ASP A 84 -4.41 -12.46 -3.27
N ALA A 85 -3.75 -12.85 -2.18
CA ALA A 85 -3.79 -14.17 -1.54
C ALA A 85 -5.12 -14.53 -0.83
#